data_AF-I7ANU3-F1
#
_entry.id   AF-I7ANU3-F1
#
_cell.length_a   1.000
_cell.length_b   1.000
_cell.length_c   1.000
_cell.angle_alpha   90.00
_cell.angle_beta   90.00
_cell.angle_gamma   90.00
#
_symmetry.space_group_name_H-M   'P 1'
#
loop_
_entity.id
_entity.type
_entity.pdbx_description
1 polymer ?
#
loop_
_entity_poly.entity_id
_entity_poly.type
_entity_poly.pdbx_seq_one_letter_code
_entity_poly.pdbx_strand_id
1 'polypeptide(L)'
;MGKEEVNGRNKQRRYNEKETIKKFLVSSKGISFLVDHVNRESSNEDVRPNKKSIEKEVSNLIDYYFAWINGLPIRKNMTMSKYEFLKYLEDFCRKNDVSNLFEFLFI
;
A
#
# COMPACT_ATOMS: atom_id res chain seq x y z
N MET A 1 26.14 18.87 -46.78
CA MET A 1 25.24 19.35 -45.71
C MET A 1 24.55 18.11 -45.14
N GLY A 2 24.73 17.65 -43.90
CA GLY A 2 25.27 18.26 -42.70
C GLY A 2 24.24 18.15 -41.57
N LYS A 3 24.15 16.97 -40.92
CA LYS A 3 23.56 16.65 -39.60
C LYS A 3 22.04 16.97 -39.43
N GLU A 4 21.22 16.31 -38.61
CA GLU A 4 21.44 15.67 -37.32
C GLU A 4 20.53 14.44 -37.14
N GLU A 5 21.14 13.31 -36.77
CA GLU A 5 20.44 12.20 -36.12
C GLU A 5 20.09 12.63 -34.69
N VAL A 6 18.81 12.88 -34.42
CA VAL A 6 18.33 13.07 -33.04
C VAL A 6 18.30 11.70 -32.36
N ASN A 7 19.45 11.34 -31.80
CA ASN A 7 19.66 10.15 -31.01
C ASN A 7 18.99 10.32 -29.64
N GLY A 8 17.67 10.18 -29.61
CA GLY A 8 16.84 10.17 -28.41
C GLY A 8 17.08 8.89 -27.60
N ARG A 9 18.26 8.79 -26.97
CA ARG A 9 18.55 7.77 -25.95
C ARG A 9 17.63 8.01 -24.77
N ASN A 10 16.44 7.42 -24.84
CA ASN A 10 15.52 7.28 -23.74
C ASN A 10 16.24 6.43 -22.67
N LYS A 11 16.97 7.09 -21.76
CA LYS A 11 17.59 6.45 -20.60
C LYS A 11 16.45 5.83 -19.80
N GLN A 12 16.20 4.54 -20.02
CA GLN A 12 15.25 3.76 -19.23
C GLN A 12 15.60 3.98 -17.76
N ARG A 13 14.74 4.73 -17.04
CA ARG A 13 14.90 4.96 -15.61
C ARG A 13 14.96 3.58 -14.95
N ARG A 14 16.09 3.28 -14.30
CA ARG A 14 16.27 2.05 -13.53
C ARG A 14 15.13 1.95 -12.52
N TYR A 15 14.41 0.84 -12.52
CA TYR A 15 13.31 0.60 -11.59
C TYR A 15 13.78 0.81 -10.14
N ASN A 16 13.14 1.73 -9.44
CA ASN A 16 13.44 2.07 -8.06
C ASN A 16 12.27 1.64 -7.18
N GLU A 17 12.34 0.42 -6.66
CA GLU A 17 11.31 -0.16 -5.80
C GLU A 17 10.97 0.74 -4.60
N LYS A 18 11.98 1.33 -3.97
CA LYS A 18 11.79 2.21 -2.80
C LYS A 18 10.94 3.44 -3.16
N GLU A 19 11.20 4.05 -4.30
CA GLU A 19 10.44 5.20 -4.78
C GLU A 19 9.02 4.80 -5.18
N THR A 20 8.85 3.64 -5.83
CA THR A 20 7.54 3.09 -6.18
C THR A 20 6.68 2.84 -4.93
N ILE A 21 7.26 2.21 -3.89
CA ILE A 21 6.54 1.97 -2.62
C ILE A 21 6.15 3.29 -1.98
N LYS A 22 7.08 4.26 -1.85
CA LYS A 22 6.76 5.57 -1.25
C LYS A 22 5.64 6.28 -2.01
N LYS A 23 5.70 6.31 -3.35
CA LYS A 23 4.65 6.93 -4.20
C LYS A 23 3.30 6.27 -4.02
N PHE A 24 3.25 4.94 -3.90
CA PHE A 24 2.00 4.24 -3.63
C PHE A 24 1.45 4.61 -2.25
N LEU A 25 2.28 4.56 -1.20
CA LEU A 25 1.85 4.79 0.18
C LEU A 25 1.24 6.18 0.40
N VAL A 26 1.73 7.20 -0.29
CA VAL A 26 1.20 8.59 -0.22
C VAL A 26 0.09 8.87 -1.24
N SER A 27 -0.22 7.93 -2.13
CA SER A 27 -1.30 8.11 -3.10
C SER A 27 -2.67 8.00 -2.44
N SER A 28 -3.72 8.42 -3.15
CA SER A 28 -5.12 8.21 -2.71
C SER A 28 -5.51 6.75 -2.55
N LYS A 29 -4.72 5.81 -3.09
CA LYS A 29 -4.90 4.35 -2.94
C LYS A 29 -3.97 3.76 -1.87
N GLY A 30 -3.15 4.59 -1.24
CA GLY A 30 -2.16 4.23 -0.23
C GLY A 30 -2.76 4.16 1.17
N ILE A 31 -2.10 4.76 2.15
CA ILE A 31 -2.53 4.70 3.56
C ILE A 31 -3.83 5.46 3.80
N SER A 32 -4.07 6.58 3.09
CA SER A 32 -5.30 7.36 3.22
C SER A 32 -6.55 6.54 2.90
N PHE A 33 -6.48 5.67 1.89
CA PHE A 33 -7.57 4.75 1.56
C PHE A 33 -7.98 3.86 2.74
N LEU A 34 -7.00 3.38 3.51
CA LEU A 34 -7.26 2.54 4.69
C LEU A 34 -7.94 3.35 5.81
N VAL A 35 -7.43 4.56 6.06
CA VAL A 35 -7.96 5.44 7.12
C VAL A 35 -9.38 5.90 6.80
N ASP A 36 -9.63 6.33 5.56
CA ASP A 36 -10.95 6.78 5.11
C ASP A 36 -12.01 5.69 5.24
N HIS A 37 -11.65 4.43 4.96
CA HIS A 37 -12.57 3.30 5.05
C HIS A 37 -12.99 3.02 6.49
N VAL A 38 -12.01 2.97 7.41
CA VAL A 38 -12.27 2.73 8.85
C VAL A 38 -13.12 3.86 9.45
N ASN A 39 -12.84 5.11 9.10
CA ASN A 39 -13.59 6.25 9.61
C ASN A 39 -15.06 6.25 9.15
N ARG A 40 -15.35 5.77 7.93
CA ARG A 40 -16.71 5.67 7.38
C ARG A 40 -17.57 4.59 8.04
N GLU A 41 -16.97 3.50 8.51
CA GLU A 41 -17.70 2.36 9.10
C GLU A 41 -17.91 2.49 10.62
N SER A 42 -17.43 3.55 11.26
CA SER A 42 -17.51 3.77 12.72
C SER A 42 -18.91 4.06 13.30
N SER A 43 -19.99 3.85 12.54
CA SER A 43 -21.37 3.92 13.05
C SER A 43 -21.68 2.67 13.87
N ASN A 44 -21.29 2.71 15.15
CA ASN A 44 -21.49 1.64 16.13
C ASN A 44 -22.98 1.32 16.33
N GLU A 45 -23.42 0.15 15.90
CA GLU A 45 -24.45 -0.60 16.63
C GLU A 45 -23.75 -1.61 17.54
N ASP A 46 -24.09 -1.59 18.84
CA ASP A 46 -23.58 -2.47 19.89
C ASP A 46 -24.06 -3.92 19.65
N VAL A 47 -23.50 -4.59 18.65
CA VAL A 47 -23.78 -5.99 18.35
C VAL A 47 -22.72 -6.84 19.05
N ARG A 48 -23.08 -7.51 20.13
CA ARG A 48 -22.22 -8.51 20.77
C ARG A 48 -21.94 -9.64 19.76
N PRO A 49 -20.70 -9.82 19.27
CA PRO A 49 -20.46 -10.75 18.20
C PRO A 49 -20.45 -12.19 18.73
N ASN A 50 -21.22 -13.08 18.09
CA ASN A 50 -21.09 -14.53 18.26
C ASN A 50 -19.74 -14.99 17.65
N LYS A 51 -19.12 -16.08 18.13
CA LYS A 51 -17.80 -16.57 17.67
C LYS A 51 -17.68 -16.69 16.14
N LYS A 52 -18.74 -17.15 15.46
CA LYS A 52 -18.80 -17.23 13.98
C LYS A 52 -18.77 -15.85 13.30
N SER A 53 -19.31 -14.82 13.96
CA SER A 53 -19.22 -13.42 13.50
C SER A 53 -17.78 -12.94 13.56
N ILE A 54 -17.09 -13.21 14.68
CA ILE A 54 -15.69 -12.81 14.89
C ILE A 54 -14.77 -13.44 13.84
N GLU A 55 -14.88 -14.76 13.60
CA GLU A 55 -14.06 -15.44 12.58
C GLU A 55 -14.27 -14.85 11.18
N LYS A 56 -15.52 -14.51 10.84
CA LYS A 56 -15.86 -13.87 9.56
C LYS A 56 -15.32 -12.44 9.47
N GLU A 57 -15.43 -11.65 10.54
CA GLU A 57 -14.88 -10.30 10.63
C GLU A 57 -13.36 -10.30 10.46
N VAL A 58 -12.67 -11.24 11.12
CA VAL A 58 -11.21 -11.42 10.98
C VAL A 58 -10.85 -11.81 9.54
N SER A 59 -11.59 -12.72 8.91
CA SER A 59 -11.38 -13.07 7.50
C SER A 59 -11.57 -11.87 6.57
N ASN A 60 -12.65 -11.10 6.75
CA ASN A 60 -12.91 -9.90 5.96
C ASN A 60 -11.80 -8.86 6.10
N LEU A 61 -11.31 -8.66 7.32
CA LEU A 61 -10.21 -7.74 7.60
C LEU A 61 -8.92 -8.17 6.87
N ILE A 62 -8.60 -9.47 6.91
CA ILE A 62 -7.45 -10.03 6.20
C ILE A 62 -7.61 -9.84 4.68
N ASP A 63 -8.79 -10.11 4.13
CA ASP A 63 -9.06 -9.98 2.69
C ASP A 63 -9.00 -8.53 2.23
N TYR A 64 -9.48 -7.59 3.06
CA TYR A 64 -9.37 -6.16 2.81
C TYR A 64 -7.90 -5.71 2.68
N TYR A 65 -7.06 -6.05 3.67
CA TYR A 65 -5.63 -5.74 3.60
C TYR A 65 -4.94 -6.45 2.44
N PHE A 66 -5.35 -7.68 2.13
CA PHE A 66 -4.81 -8.43 1.00
C PHE A 66 -5.14 -7.77 -0.35
N ALA A 67 -6.39 -7.35 -0.55
CA ALA A 67 -6.79 -6.62 -1.74
C ALA A 67 -6.00 -5.31 -1.89
N TRP A 68 -5.80 -4.60 -0.77
CA TRP A 68 -5.04 -3.36 -0.75
C TRP A 68 -3.57 -3.54 -1.16
N ILE A 69 -2.86 -4.52 -0.57
CA ILE A 69 -1.45 -4.78 -0.93
C ILE A 69 -1.30 -5.25 -2.38
N ASN A 70 -2.32 -5.90 -2.95
CA ASN A 70 -2.31 -6.29 -4.36
C ASN A 70 -2.36 -5.10 -5.32
N GLY A 71 -2.79 -3.93 -4.85
CA GLY A 71 -2.70 -2.68 -5.60
C GLY A 71 -1.28 -2.13 -5.74
N LEU A 72 -0.30 -2.65 -4.99
CA LEU A 72 1.07 -2.16 -4.95
C LEU A 72 1.87 -2.69 -6.17
N PRO A 73 2.35 -1.83 -7.08
CA PRO A 73 2.94 -2.26 -8.35
C PRO A 73 4.42 -2.67 -8.18
N ILE A 74 4.70 -3.65 -7.31
CA ILE A 74 6.04 -4.18 -7.08
C ILE A 74 6.11 -5.68 -7.34
N ARG A 75 7.23 -6.13 -7.91
CA ARG A 75 7.43 -7.53 -8.31
C ARG A 75 7.36 -8.50 -7.14
N LYS A 76 7.78 -8.08 -5.95
CA LYS A 76 7.77 -8.91 -4.73
C LYS A 76 6.37 -9.35 -4.31
N ASN A 77 5.33 -8.62 -4.71
CA ASN A 77 3.95 -9.00 -4.42
C ASN A 77 3.53 -10.30 -5.13
N MET A 78 4.22 -10.68 -6.22
CA MET A 78 3.93 -11.93 -6.94
C MET A 78 4.63 -13.15 -6.35
N THR A 79 5.64 -12.97 -5.49
CA THR A 79 6.50 -14.05 -5.00
C THR A 79 6.38 -14.31 -3.50
N MET A 80 5.75 -13.40 -2.75
CA MET A 80 5.60 -13.48 -1.31
C MET A 80 4.17 -13.83 -0.92
N SER A 81 3.99 -14.54 0.18
CA SER A 81 2.67 -14.71 0.79
C SER A 81 2.14 -13.38 1.33
N LYS A 82 0.82 -13.31 1.56
CA LYS A 82 0.14 -12.12 2.09
C LYS A 82 0.76 -11.60 3.39
N TYR A 83 1.11 -12.50 4.30
CA TYR A 83 1.68 -12.16 5.60
C TYR A 83 3.14 -11.68 5.48
N GLU A 84 3.93 -12.34 4.63
CA GLU A 84 5.31 -11.93 4.36
C GLU A 84 5.37 -10.55 3.71
N PHE A 85 4.43 -10.27 2.80
CA PHE A 85 4.38 -8.97 2.13
C PHE A 85 3.97 -7.85 3.08
N LEU A 86 2.99 -8.09 3.96
CA LEU A 86 2.63 -7.15 5.02
C LEU A 86 3.83 -6.90 5.95
N LYS A 87 4.54 -7.95 6.35
CA LYS A 87 5.74 -7.81 7.19
C LYS A 87 6.85 -7.04 6.48
N TYR A 88 7.04 -7.28 5.19
CA TYR A 88 7.96 -6.54 4.36
C TYR A 88 7.62 -5.05 4.31
N LEU A 89 6.34 -4.70 4.18
CA LEU A 89 5.88 -3.31 4.17
C LEU A 89 6.07 -2.64 5.52
N GLU A 90 5.77 -3.33 6.62
CA GLU A 90 6.04 -2.87 8.00
C GLU A 90 7.54 -2.57 8.18
N ASP A 91 8.41 -3.50 7.79
CA ASP A 91 9.86 -3.33 7.87
C ASP A 91 10.37 -2.23 6.94
N PHE A 92 9.77 -2.08 5.76
CA PHE A 92 10.07 -0.98 4.85
C PHE A 92 9.75 0.35 5.51
N CYS A 93 8.58 0.49 6.12
CA CYS A 93 8.18 1.72 6.79
C CYS A 93 9.12 2.06 7.96
N ARG A 94 9.43 1.06 8.80
CA ARG A 94 10.37 1.20 9.93
C ARG A 94 11.76 1.64 9.49
N LYS A 95 12.32 1.03 8.43
CA LYS A 95 13.70 1.29 7.99
C LYS A 95 13.88 2.60 7.22
N ASN A 96 12.80 3.14 6.63
CA ASN A 96 12.88 4.30 5.74
C ASN A 96 12.31 5.57 6.34
N ASP A 97 11.96 5.54 7.64
CA ASP A 97 11.37 6.64 8.41
C ASP A 97 10.34 7.44 7.59
N VAL A 98 9.34 6.72 7.10
CA VAL A 98 8.29 7.28 6.25
C VAL A 98 7.15 7.90 7.06
N SER A 99 7.26 7.94 8.39
CA SER A 99 6.26 8.48 9.31
C SER A 99 5.84 9.89 8.92
N ASN A 100 6.82 10.74 8.58
CA ASN A 100 6.58 12.13 8.16
C ASN A 100 5.81 12.23 6.84
N LEU A 101 5.83 11.19 6.00
CA LEU A 101 5.04 11.16 4.76
C LEU A 101 3.54 11.03 5.04
N PHE A 102 3.16 10.70 6.28
CA PHE A 102 1.79 10.43 6.69
C PHE A 102 1.25 11.47 7.68
N GLU A 103 1.99 12.54 7.97
CA GLU A 103 1.54 13.62 8.89
C GLU A 103 0.17 14.18 8.49
N PHE A 104 -0.12 14.22 7.18
CA PHE A 104 -1.41 14.68 6.64
C PHE A 104 -2.63 13.88 7.11
N LEU A 105 -2.43 12.67 7.65
CA LEU A 105 -3.51 11.82 8.19
C LEU A 105 -3.92 12.20 9.62
N PHE A 106 -3.11 13.01 10.31
CA PHE A 106 -3.32 13.39 11.71
C PHE A 106 -3.67 14.88 11.88
N ILE A 107 -4.06 15.54 10.78
CA ILE A 107 -4.55 16.92 10.74
C ILE A 107 -6.05 16.96 10.99
#